data_AF-K0RHA4-F1
#
_entry.id   AF-K0RHA4-F1
#
_cell.length_a   1.000
_cell.length_b   1.000
_cell.length_c   1.000
_cell.angle_alpha   90.00
_cell.angle_beta   90.00
_cell.angle_gamma   90.00
#
_symmetry.space_group_name_H-M   'P 1'
#
loop_
_entity.id
_entity.type
_entity.pdbx_description
1 polymer ?
#
loop_
_entity_poly.entity_id
_entity_poly.type
_entity_poly.pdbx_seq_one_letter_code
_entity_poly.pdbx_strand_id
1 'polypeptide(L)'
;MDVYHVTVVAFVLLTVVGVYLIVKYQHPDDKNDAYLPKLVVLFGFVLSGATVLMLPLNVANNEGYAGCDGFDTAICGGINMTLFWTVIYWLIPAWVFLLIPFSIFFYEADDGMLIYSWGEISDELRSKITSIRVGPQVEDIPDGTFKGCRNLTE
;
A
#
# COMPACT_ATOMS: atom_id res chain seq x y z
N MET A 1 34.00 -5.53 1.88
CA MET A 1 32.69 -5.31 1.24
C MET A 1 32.38 -3.85 1.44
N ASP A 2 32.45 -3.03 0.40
CA ASP A 2 32.32 -1.58 0.55
C ASP A 2 30.92 -1.21 1.06
N VAL A 3 30.82 -0.13 1.83
CA VAL A 3 29.56 0.35 2.42
C VAL A 3 28.46 0.48 1.36
N TYR A 4 28.81 0.87 0.13
CA TYR A 4 27.92 0.90 -1.02
C TYR A 4 27.26 -0.45 -1.33
N HIS A 5 28.04 -1.53 -1.35
CA HIS A 5 27.52 -2.88 -1.59
C HIS A 5 26.59 -3.33 -0.47
N VAL A 6 26.96 -3.04 0.78
CA VAL A 6 26.13 -3.35 1.95
C VAL A 6 24.79 -2.60 1.88
N THR A 7 24.82 -1.31 1.52
CA THR A 7 23.61 -0.49 1.37
C THR A 7 22.70 -1.03 0.26
N VAL A 8 23.24 -1.41 -0.90
CA VAL A 8 22.45 -1.98 -2.00
C VAL A 8 21.83 -3.34 -1.61
N VAL A 9 22.61 -4.22 -0.98
CA VAL A 9 22.12 -5.53 -0.53
C VAL A 9 21.03 -5.36 0.53
N ALA A 10 21.23 -4.46 1.49
CA ALA A 10 20.24 -4.18 2.53
C ALA A 10 18.94 -3.60 1.94
N PHE A 11 19.04 -2.73 0.94
CA PHE A 11 17.89 -2.17 0.24
C PHE A 11 17.07 -3.25 -0.47
N VAL A 12 17.72 -4.13 -1.23
CA VAL A 12 17.07 -5.25 -1.92
C VAL A 12 16.39 -6.18 -0.90
N LEU A 13 17.08 -6.51 0.18
CA LEU A 13 16.54 -7.37 1.24
C LEU A 13 15.30 -6.73 1.88
N LEU A 14 15.33 -5.42 2.16
CA LEU A 14 14.18 -4.66 2.66
C LEU A 14 12.98 -4.72 1.71
N THR A 15 13.21 -4.56 0.40
CA THR A 15 12.12 -4.66 -0.59
C THR A 15 11.53 -6.07 -0.62
N VAL A 16 12.36 -7.12 -0.60
CA VAL A 16 11.89 -8.51 -0.59
C VAL A 16 11.07 -8.82 0.66
N VAL A 17 11.55 -8.40 1.84
CA VAL A 17 10.83 -8.56 3.10
C VAL A 17 9.52 -7.76 3.08
N GLY A 18 9.54 -6.52 2.56
CA GLY A 18 8.34 -5.70 2.41
C GLY A 18 7.27 -6.37 1.54
N VAL A 19 7.67 -6.93 0.39
CA VAL A 19 6.76 -7.70 -0.47
C VAL A 19 6.22 -8.94 0.24
N TYR A 20 7.08 -9.67 0.96
CA TYR A 20 6.67 -10.84 1.73
C TYR A 20 5.62 -10.50 2.80
N LEU A 21 5.82 -9.41 3.54
CA LEU A 21 4.87 -8.95 4.54
C LEU A 21 3.52 -8.58 3.92
N ILE A 22 3.52 -7.91 2.78
CA ILE A 22 2.29 -7.57 2.06
C ILE A 22 1.56 -8.86 1.64
N VAL A 23 2.24 -9.82 1.00
CA VAL A 23 1.60 -11.08 0.56
C VAL A 23 1.09 -11.90 1.75
N LYS A 24 1.80 -11.89 2.89
CA LYS A 24 1.45 -12.68 4.06
C LYS A 24 0.27 -12.12 4.84
N TYR A 25 0.16 -10.79 4.94
CA TYR A 25 -0.85 -10.09 5.75
C TYR A 25 -1.99 -9.48 4.92
N GLN A 26 -2.09 -9.82 3.64
CA GLN A 26 -3.23 -9.47 2.80
C GLN A 26 -4.54 -10.08 3.31
N HIS A 27 -5.61 -9.27 3.30
CA HIS A 27 -6.95 -9.75 3.62
C HIS A 27 -7.42 -10.76 2.55
N PRO A 28 -8.09 -11.87 2.93
CA PRO A 28 -8.53 -12.89 1.98
C PRO A 28 -9.50 -12.36 0.91
N ASP A 29 -10.27 -11.32 1.22
CA ASP A 29 -11.23 -10.69 0.29
C ASP A 29 -10.58 -9.68 -0.67
N ASP A 30 -9.32 -9.29 -0.43
CA ASP A 30 -8.56 -8.34 -1.28
C ASP A 30 -7.31 -9.02 -1.86
N LYS A 31 -7.52 -10.18 -2.50
CA LYS A 31 -6.49 -10.87 -3.27
C LYS A 31 -6.44 -10.28 -4.68
N ASN A 32 -5.33 -9.65 -5.02
CA ASN A 32 -5.02 -9.15 -6.37
C ASN A 32 -5.98 -8.08 -6.94
N ASP A 33 -6.63 -7.27 -6.09
CA ASP A 33 -7.49 -6.18 -6.55
C ASP A 33 -6.94 -4.79 -6.18
N ALA A 34 -6.76 -4.49 -4.89
CA ALA A 34 -6.33 -3.16 -4.45
C ALA A 34 -4.81 -2.92 -4.59
N TYR A 35 -4.30 -2.79 -5.82
CA TYR A 35 -2.86 -2.59 -6.09
C TYR A 35 -2.33 -1.23 -5.62
N LEU A 36 -3.13 -0.17 -5.68
CA LEU A 36 -2.68 1.19 -5.37
C LEU A 36 -2.28 1.35 -3.88
N PRO A 37 -3.11 0.96 -2.90
CA PRO A 37 -2.71 0.98 -1.49
C PRO A 37 -1.51 0.06 -1.21
N LYS A 38 -1.45 -1.11 -1.86
CA LYS A 38 -0.34 -2.07 -1.71
C LYS A 38 1.00 -1.47 -2.16
N LEU A 39 1.01 -0.74 -3.27
CA LEU A 39 2.20 -0.03 -3.74
C LEU A 39 2.59 1.11 -2.78
N VAL A 40 1.63 1.92 -2.31
CA VAL A 40 1.91 3.02 -1.37
C VAL A 40 2.54 2.51 -0.08
N VAL A 41 2.08 1.36 0.43
CA VAL A 41 2.66 0.68 1.60
C VAL A 41 4.07 0.18 1.31
N LEU A 42 4.29 -0.50 0.18
CA LEU A 42 5.63 -1.00 -0.19
C LEU A 42 6.65 0.13 -0.30
N PHE A 43 6.29 1.20 -1.00
CA PHE A 43 7.14 2.39 -1.12
C PHE A 43 7.38 3.06 0.23
N GLY A 44 6.39 3.08 1.13
CA GLY A 44 6.56 3.57 2.51
C GLY A 44 7.60 2.79 3.31
N PHE A 45 7.58 1.45 3.23
CA PHE A 45 8.61 0.61 3.84
C PHE A 45 10.00 0.88 3.26
N VAL A 46 10.09 1.00 1.93
CA VAL A 46 11.36 1.30 1.24
C VAL A 46 11.89 2.68 1.62
N LEU A 47 11.03 3.70 1.72
CA LEU A 47 11.38 5.05 2.17
C LEU A 47 11.94 5.08 3.58
N SER A 48 11.27 4.40 4.51
CA SER A 48 11.73 4.29 5.90
C SER A 48 13.04 3.50 5.99
N GLY A 49 13.19 2.43 5.20
CA GLY A 49 14.46 1.70 5.11
C GLY A 49 15.59 2.55 4.54
N ALA A 50 15.30 3.35 3.51
CA ALA A 50 16.26 4.25 2.89
C ALA A 50 16.77 5.32 3.87
N THR A 51 15.92 5.87 4.74
CA THR A 51 16.37 6.87 5.74
C THR A 51 17.36 6.31 6.75
N VAL A 52 17.20 5.06 7.16
CA VAL A 52 18.14 4.38 8.06
C VAL A 52 19.46 4.08 7.34
N LEU A 53 19.39 3.56 6.10
CA LEU A 53 20.57 3.23 5.31
C LEU A 53 21.39 4.45 4.86
N MET A 54 20.77 5.63 4.82
CA MET A 54 21.46 6.89 4.56
C MET A 54 22.48 7.28 5.64
N LEU A 55 22.28 6.87 6.89
CA LEU A 55 23.18 7.24 7.99
C LEU A 55 24.61 6.69 7.80
N PRO A 56 24.81 5.36 7.65
CA PRO A 56 26.14 4.82 7.38
C PRO A 56 26.68 5.24 6.00
N LEU A 57 25.79 5.45 5.01
CA LEU A 57 26.19 5.94 3.69
C LEU A 57 26.73 7.37 3.74
N ASN A 58 26.15 8.24 4.58
CA ASN A 58 26.62 9.61 4.78
C ASN A 58 28.00 9.66 5.43
N VAL A 59 28.25 8.79 6.42
CA VAL A 59 29.57 8.63 7.04
C VAL A 59 30.57 8.16 5.99
N ALA A 60 30.28 7.07 5.26
CA ALA A 60 31.17 6.54 4.23
C ALA A 60 31.45 7.51 3.08
N ASN A 61 30.48 8.34 2.70
CA ASN A 61 30.63 9.32 1.63
C ASN A 61 31.40 10.57 2.06
N ASN A 62 31.31 11.00 3.33
CA ASN A 62 32.05 12.14 3.85
C ASN A 62 33.45 11.78 4.36
N GLU A 63 33.67 10.53 4.77
CA GLU A 63 34.95 10.08 5.31
C GLU A 63 36.00 9.78 4.25
N GLY A 64 35.67 9.83 2.96
CA GLY A 64 36.62 9.74 1.83
C GLY A 64 37.68 8.66 2.02
N TYR A 65 37.44 7.45 1.49
CA TYR A 65 38.34 6.29 1.58
C TYR A 65 39.83 6.66 1.73
N ALA A 66 40.51 6.13 2.75
CA ALA A 66 41.94 6.31 2.97
C ALA A 66 42.73 5.75 1.77
N GLY A 67 42.95 6.59 0.75
CA GLY A 67 43.40 6.18 -0.58
C GLY A 67 43.04 7.18 -1.69
N CYS A 68 42.11 8.10 -1.43
CA CYS A 68 41.71 9.17 -2.36
C CYS A 68 42.79 10.23 -2.63
N ASP A 69 43.94 10.17 -1.95
CA ASP A 69 45.11 11.01 -2.16
C ASP A 69 46.17 10.29 -3.02
N GLY A 70 45.77 9.80 -4.21
CA GLY A 70 46.74 9.37 -5.22
C GLY A 70 46.42 8.17 -6.13
N PHE A 71 45.31 7.42 -5.95
CA PHE A 71 44.94 6.36 -6.89
C PHE A 71 43.43 6.28 -7.12
N ASP A 72 43.06 6.19 -8.40
CA ASP A 72 41.72 6.03 -9.00
C ASP A 72 40.55 6.76 -8.30
N THR A 73 40.25 7.97 -8.79
CA THR A 73 39.13 8.81 -8.34
C THR A 73 37.74 8.23 -8.60
N ALA A 74 37.63 7.11 -9.32
CA ALA A 74 36.34 6.46 -9.58
C ALA A 74 35.74 5.76 -8.33
N ILE A 75 36.55 5.48 -7.30
CA ILE A 75 36.15 4.78 -6.07
C ILE A 75 35.93 5.75 -4.89
N CYS A 76 36.28 7.03 -5.08
CA CYS A 76 36.15 8.05 -4.04
C CYS A 76 34.73 8.62 -3.97
N GLY A 77 34.18 8.64 -2.76
CA GLY A 77 32.84 9.17 -2.48
C GLY A 77 32.64 10.55 -3.12
N GLY A 78 31.50 10.72 -3.79
CA GLY A 78 31.18 11.92 -4.57
C GLY A 78 29.68 12.11 -4.79
N ILE A 79 28.85 11.38 -4.04
CA ILE A 79 27.40 11.54 -4.10
C ILE A 79 27.06 12.84 -3.36
N ASN A 80 26.24 13.69 -3.97
CA ASN A 80 25.76 14.91 -3.33
C ASN A 80 24.74 14.56 -2.23
N MET A 81 25.24 14.36 -1.00
CA MET A 81 24.40 13.99 0.14
C MET A 81 23.40 15.09 0.50
N THR A 82 23.74 16.37 0.31
CA THR A 82 22.80 17.48 0.55
C THR A 82 21.56 17.37 -0.34
N LEU A 83 21.74 17.07 -1.62
CA LEU A 83 20.63 16.84 -2.55
C LEU A 83 19.80 15.61 -2.13
N PHE A 84 20.47 14.52 -1.78
CA PHE A 84 19.79 13.27 -1.42
C PHE A 84 18.92 13.42 -0.16
N TRP A 85 19.47 14.03 0.90
CA TRP A 85 18.71 14.39 2.10
C TRP A 85 17.56 15.35 1.81
N THR A 86 17.78 16.36 0.97
CA THR A 86 16.74 17.33 0.59
C THR A 86 15.57 16.63 -0.11
N VAL A 87 15.85 15.73 -1.05
CA VAL A 87 14.82 14.97 -1.78
C VAL A 87 14.00 14.12 -0.82
N ILE A 88 14.64 13.34 0.06
CA ILE A 88 13.92 12.46 0.98
C ILE A 88 13.11 13.26 2.01
N TYR A 89 13.64 14.37 2.53
CA TYR A 89 12.91 15.21 3.48
C TYR A 89 11.68 15.88 2.88
N TRP A 90 11.67 16.21 1.59
CA TRP A 90 10.47 16.69 0.91
C TRP A 90 9.52 15.56 0.50
N LEU A 91 10.07 14.39 0.17
CA LEU A 91 9.28 13.25 -0.26
C LEU A 91 8.47 12.63 0.88
N ILE A 92 8.99 12.56 2.11
CA ILE A 92 8.29 12.04 3.29
C ILE A 92 6.96 12.79 3.57
N PRO A 93 6.94 14.13 3.74
CA PRO A 93 5.69 14.85 3.98
C PRO A 93 4.77 14.80 2.76
N ALA A 94 5.29 14.81 1.53
CA ALA A 94 4.47 14.59 0.34
C ALA A 94 3.80 13.19 0.37
N TRP A 95 4.53 12.16 0.82
CA TRP A 95 4.00 10.81 0.96
C TRP A 95 2.88 10.76 2.00
N VAL A 96 3.12 11.35 3.18
CA VAL A 96 2.17 11.32 4.31
C VAL A 96 0.94 12.17 4.08
N PHE A 97 1.10 13.41 3.58
CA PHE A 97 -0.01 14.36 3.45
C PHE A 97 -0.75 14.29 2.11
N LEU A 98 -0.14 13.74 1.05
CA LEU A 98 -0.79 13.65 -0.25
C LEU A 98 -1.08 12.19 -0.62
N LEU A 99 -0.05 11.35 -0.71
CA LEU A 99 -0.22 10.02 -1.31
C LEU A 99 -1.01 9.04 -0.42
N ILE A 100 -0.78 9.03 0.89
CA ILE A 100 -1.56 8.18 1.81
C ILE A 100 -3.05 8.57 1.81
N PRO A 101 -3.47 9.82 2.09
CA PRO A 101 -4.88 10.17 2.10
C PRO A 101 -5.53 10.03 0.73
N PHE A 102 -4.80 10.32 -0.36
CA PHE A 102 -5.28 10.08 -1.72
C PHE A 102 -5.51 8.58 -1.97
N SER A 103 -4.60 7.71 -1.53
CA SER A 103 -4.76 6.26 -1.69
C SER A 103 -5.97 5.70 -0.94
N ILE A 104 -6.24 6.21 0.26
CA ILE A 104 -7.40 5.83 1.07
C ILE A 104 -8.69 6.28 0.36
N PHE A 105 -8.73 7.53 -0.11
CA PHE A 105 -9.89 8.06 -0.82
C PHE A 105 -10.25 7.22 -2.06
N PHE A 106 -9.27 6.83 -2.87
CA PHE A 106 -9.53 5.99 -4.06
C PHE A 106 -9.96 4.58 -3.69
N TYR A 107 -9.39 4.00 -2.64
CA TYR A 107 -9.78 2.69 -2.14
C TYR A 107 -11.23 2.69 -1.63
N GLU A 108 -11.61 3.69 -0.85
CA GLU A 108 -12.99 3.84 -0.35
C GLU A 108 -14.00 4.19 -1.44
N ALA A 109 -13.59 4.92 -2.49
CA ALA A 109 -14.47 5.25 -3.61
C ALA A 109 -14.82 4.02 -4.46
N ASP A 110 -13.89 3.09 -4.62
CA ASP A 110 -14.10 1.85 -5.36
C ASP A 110 -15.02 0.89 -4.59
N ASP A 111 -14.79 0.72 -3.27
CA ASP A 111 -15.65 -0.07 -2.39
C ASP A 111 -17.05 0.57 -2.19
N GLY A 112 -17.09 1.90 -2.06
CA GLY A 112 -18.32 2.68 -1.91
C GLY A 112 -19.23 2.64 -3.14
N MET A 113 -18.68 2.45 -4.35
CA MET A 113 -19.48 2.30 -5.57
C MET A 113 -20.38 1.06 -5.53
N LEU A 114 -19.93 -0.01 -4.86
CA LEU A 114 -20.76 -1.18 -4.62
C LEU A 114 -21.89 -0.87 -3.63
N ILE A 115 -21.65 -0.06 -2.60
CA ILE A 115 -22.66 0.29 -1.58
C ILE A 115 -23.76 1.21 -2.14
N TYR A 116 -23.43 2.17 -3.02
CA TYR A 116 -24.47 2.95 -3.73
C TYR A 116 -25.29 2.11 -4.71
N SER A 117 -24.76 0.96 -5.15
CA SER A 117 -25.49 0.00 -5.98
C SER A 117 -26.43 -0.92 -5.17
N TRP A 118 -26.38 -0.92 -3.84
CA TRP A 118 -27.24 -1.75 -2.96
C TRP A 118 -28.56 -1.07 -2.56
N GLY A 119 -29.02 -0.08 -3.32
CA GLY A 119 -30.44 0.32 -3.31
C GLY A 119 -31.35 -0.69 -4.02
N GLU A 120 -30.77 -1.56 -4.86
CA GLU A 120 -31.50 -2.57 -5.63
C GLU A 120 -30.81 -3.93 -5.48
N ILE A 121 -31.55 -4.94 -5.03
CA ILE A 121 -31.05 -6.32 -4.96
C ILE A 121 -30.79 -6.79 -6.40
N SER A 122 -29.55 -7.15 -6.72
CA SER A 122 -29.21 -7.67 -8.05
C SER A 122 -30.06 -8.90 -8.40
N ASP A 123 -30.46 -9.03 -9.67
CA ASP A 123 -31.33 -10.13 -10.11
C ASP A 123 -30.73 -11.53 -9.84
N GLU A 124 -29.40 -11.61 -9.79
CA GLU A 124 -28.70 -12.82 -9.39
C GLU A 124 -28.95 -13.19 -7.92
N LEU A 125 -28.90 -12.22 -7.01
CA LEU A 125 -29.23 -12.43 -5.60
C LEU A 125 -30.72 -12.73 -5.42
N ARG A 126 -31.62 -12.08 -6.17
CA ARG A 126 -33.07 -12.39 -6.18
C ARG A 126 -33.35 -13.84 -6.56
N SER A 127 -32.51 -14.45 -7.40
CA SER A 127 -32.63 -15.86 -7.78
C SER A 127 -32.11 -16.83 -6.72
N LYS A 128 -31.17 -16.39 -5.87
CA LYS A 128 -30.48 -17.21 -4.86
C LYS A 128 -31.07 -17.09 -3.45
N ILE A 129 -31.83 -16.04 -3.15
CA ILE A 129 -32.48 -15.88 -1.85
C ILE A 129 -33.61 -16.91 -1.71
N THR A 130 -33.45 -17.83 -0.76
CA THR A 130 -34.42 -18.91 -0.47
C THR A 130 -35.24 -18.68 0.80
N SER A 131 -34.71 -17.92 1.77
CA SER A 131 -35.39 -17.62 3.03
C SER A 131 -35.00 -16.26 3.57
N ILE A 132 -35.95 -15.53 4.15
CA ILE A 132 -35.73 -14.25 4.83
C ILE A 132 -36.31 -14.37 6.24
N ARG A 133 -35.55 -13.98 7.26
CA ARG A 133 -36.07 -13.87 8.64
C ARG A 133 -36.47 -12.43 8.90
N VAL A 134 -37.77 -12.21 9.10
CA VAL A 134 -38.30 -10.92 9.52
C VAL A 134 -38.20 -10.82 11.04
N GLY A 135 -37.58 -9.74 11.53
CA GLY A 135 -37.48 -9.49 12.97
C GLY A 135 -38.87 -9.16 13.57
N PRO A 136 -39.11 -9.43 14.86
CA PRO A 136 -40.39 -9.18 15.52
C PRO A 136 -40.76 -7.69 15.67
N GLN A 137 -39.90 -6.79 15.18
CA GLN A 137 -40.03 -5.34 15.28
C GLN A 137 -40.59 -4.71 13.99
N VAL A 138 -40.86 -5.53 12.96
CA VAL A 138 -41.39 -5.05 11.67
C VAL A 138 -42.91 -5.03 11.74
N GLU A 139 -43.48 -3.82 11.74
CA GLU A 139 -44.94 -3.62 11.80
C GLU A 139 -45.60 -3.74 10.43
N ASP A 140 -44.93 -3.29 9.35
CA ASP A 140 -45.45 -3.36 7.98
C ASP A 140 -44.34 -3.62 6.96
N ILE A 141 -44.67 -4.41 5.93
CA ILE A 141 -43.83 -4.65 4.75
C ILE A 141 -44.58 -4.11 3.53
N PRO A 142 -44.01 -3.15 2.77
CA PRO A 142 -44.65 -2.61 1.57
C PRO A 142 -44.97 -3.68 0.52
N ASP A 143 -46.11 -3.52 -0.14
CA ASP A 143 -46.52 -4.39 -1.25
C ASP A 143 -45.52 -4.31 -2.40
N GLY A 144 -44.98 -5.46 -2.79
CA GLY A 144 -44.01 -5.57 -3.89
C GLY A 144 -42.54 -5.70 -3.47
N THR A 145 -42.24 -5.68 -2.16
CA THR A 145 -40.88 -5.89 -1.61
C THR A 145 -40.21 -7.16 -2.16
N PHE A 146 -40.98 -8.24 -2.37
CA PHE A 146 -40.48 -9.52 -2.88
C PHE A 146 -40.76 -9.76 -4.37
N LYS A 147 -41.16 -8.73 -5.13
CA LYS A 147 -41.52 -8.87 -6.54
C LYS A 147 -40.28 -9.19 -7.39
N GLY A 148 -40.08 -10.46 -7.72
CA GLY A 148 -38.94 -10.95 -8.51
C GLY A 148 -38.18 -12.12 -7.89
N CYS A 149 -38.42 -12.41 -6.61
CA CYS A 149 -37.87 -13.57 -5.95
C CYS A 149 -38.64 -14.83 -6.40
N ARG A 150 -37.95 -15.80 -7.02
CA ARG A 150 -38.57 -17.00 -7.62
C ARG A 150 -38.49 -18.24 -6.74
N ASN A 151 -37.63 -18.22 -5.73
CA ASN A 151 -37.24 -19.40 -4.95
C ASN A 151 -37.44 -19.21 -3.44
N LEU A 152 -38.20 -18.19 -3.04
CA LEU A 152 -38.58 -17.97 -1.64
C LEU A 152 -39.54 -19.06 -1.22
N THR A 153 -39.15 -19.83 -0.21
CA THR A 153 -40.03 -20.77 0.48
C THR A 153 -40.70 -20.05 1.66
N GLU A 154 -41.95 -20.41 1.93
CA GLU A 154 -42.70 -19.97 3.11
C GLU A 154 -42.02 -20.40 4.42
#